data_AF-A0A163J1K5-F1
#
_entry.id   AF-A0A163J1K5-F1
#
_cell.length_a   1.000
_cell.length_b   1.000
_cell.length_c   1.000
_cell.angle_alpha   90.00
_cell.angle_beta   90.00
_cell.angle_gamma   90.00
#
_symmetry.space_group_name_H-M   'P 1'
#
loop_
_entity.id
_entity.type
_entity.pdbx_description
1 polymer ?
#
loop_
_entity_poly.entity_id
_entity_poly.type
_entity_poly.pdbx_seq_one_letter_code
_entity_poly.pdbx_strand_id
1 'polypeptide(L)'
;MALKNVPLTNMTQCLEAWATWNGKGATVLSSIDVNDPKSNDLILSELTTILSGMRQALDAMHERFDGVPKDDAQFGLYRQCIHMFDQEFMVKESIHSIVKESGFMSKQQLTGSISLWKAEAYLDEDVIKQLH
;
A
#
# COMPACT_ATOMS: atom_id res chain seq x y z
N MET A 1 -5.62 0.90 19.71
CA MET A 1 -6.23 2.18 19.31
C MET A 1 -7.01 1.93 18.04
N ALA A 2 -8.31 2.22 18.02
CA ALA A 2 -9.08 2.13 16.78
C ALA A 2 -8.54 3.15 15.77
N LEU A 3 -8.19 2.68 14.57
CA LEU A 3 -7.93 3.55 13.44
C LEU A 3 -9.15 4.45 13.27
N LYS A 4 -9.01 5.76 13.50
CA LYS A 4 -10.04 6.70 13.11
C LYS A 4 -10.14 6.61 11.58
N ASN A 5 -11.24 6.05 11.08
CA ASN A 5 -11.58 6.08 9.66
C ASN A 5 -11.56 7.54 9.22
N VAL A 6 -10.48 7.96 8.57
CA VAL A 6 -10.48 9.24 7.86
C VAL A 6 -11.43 9.02 6.70
N PRO A 7 -12.53 9.79 6.58
CA PRO A 7 -13.42 9.65 5.44
C PRO A 7 -12.64 10.05 4.19
N LEU A 8 -12.21 9.06 3.42
CA LEU A 8 -11.69 9.25 2.07
C LEU A 8 -12.92 9.58 1.23
N THR A 9 -13.03 10.80 0.72
CA THR A 9 -14.20 11.33 0.01
C THR A 9 -13.99 11.46 -1.51
N ASN A 10 -12.76 11.53 -2.00
CA ASN A 10 -12.43 11.53 -3.44
C ASN A 10 -11.19 10.64 -3.76
N MET A 11 -10.91 10.44 -5.07
CA MET A 11 -9.79 9.59 -5.51
C MET A 11 -8.44 10.15 -5.05
N THR A 12 -8.23 11.47 -5.14
CA THR A 12 -7.01 12.14 -4.65
C THR A 12 -6.70 11.79 -3.21
N GLN A 13 -7.70 11.86 -2.32
CA GLN A 13 -7.52 11.48 -0.91
C GLN A 13 -7.21 10.00 -0.72
N CYS A 14 -7.74 9.12 -1.57
CA CYS A 14 -7.38 7.71 -1.54
C CYS A 14 -5.91 7.50 -1.92
N LEU A 15 -5.43 8.22 -2.95
CA LEU A 15 -4.03 8.18 -3.39
C LEU A 15 -3.09 8.75 -2.32
N GLU A 16 -3.45 9.88 -1.69
CA GLU A 16 -2.68 10.47 -0.59
C GLU A 16 -2.62 9.55 0.64
N ALA A 17 -3.75 8.90 0.97
CA ALA A 17 -3.82 7.93 2.05
C ALA A 17 -2.93 6.71 1.74
N TRP A 18 -3.00 6.19 0.52
CA TRP A 18 -2.12 5.12 0.06
C TRP A 18 -0.65 5.49 0.20
N ALA A 19 -0.24 6.64 -0.34
CA ALA A 19 1.14 7.14 -0.27
C ALA A 19 1.60 7.30 1.18
N THR A 20 0.73 7.80 2.06
CA THR A 20 1.02 7.93 3.49
C THR A 20 1.27 6.57 4.16
N TRP A 21 0.41 5.58 3.89
CA TRP A 21 0.59 4.24 4.44
C TRP A 21 1.82 3.53 3.86
N ASN A 22 2.05 3.70 2.55
CA ASN A 22 3.23 3.16 1.89
C ASN A 22 4.52 3.72 2.51
N GLY A 23 4.60 5.04 2.71
CA GLY A 23 5.72 5.70 3.36
C GLY A 23 5.95 5.19 4.79
N LYS A 24 4.88 5.03 5.58
CA LYS A 24 4.97 4.44 6.94
C LYS A 24 5.54 3.02 6.89
N GLY A 25 5.05 2.16 6.01
CA GLY A 25 5.56 0.80 5.87
C GLY A 25 7.03 0.74 5.47
N ALA A 26 7.48 1.65 4.61
CA ALA A 26 8.89 1.77 4.26
C ALA A 26 9.76 2.16 5.49
N THR A 27 9.28 3.08 6.32
CA THR A 27 9.94 3.47 7.58
C THR A 27 10.02 2.30 8.56
N VAL A 28 8.90 1.60 8.75
CA VAL A 28 8.79 0.43 9.64
C VAL A 28 9.76 -0.66 9.20
N LEU A 29 9.74 -1.06 7.93
CA LEU A 29 10.67 -2.07 7.40
C LEU A 29 12.14 -1.65 7.56
N SER A 30 12.44 -0.37 7.35
CA SER A 30 13.82 0.15 7.49
C SER A 30 14.33 0.14 8.94
N SER A 31 13.45 -0.04 9.92
CA SER A 31 13.81 -0.13 11.34
C SER A 31 14.08 -1.55 11.83
N ILE A 32 13.84 -2.57 10.98
CA ILE A 32 14.12 -3.96 11.32
C ILE A 32 15.63 -4.18 11.49
N ASP A 33 16.03 -4.74 12.64
CA ASP A 33 17.35 -5.33 12.81
C ASP A 33 17.24 -6.86 12.66
N VAL A 34 17.79 -7.38 11.56
CA VAL A 34 17.78 -8.81 11.26
C VAL A 34 18.52 -9.67 12.30
N ASN A 35 19.31 -9.05 13.19
CA ASN A 35 20.00 -9.75 14.28
C ASN A 35 19.23 -9.72 15.60
N ASP A 36 18.13 -8.97 15.70
CA ASP A 36 17.25 -8.90 16.87
C ASP A 36 15.88 -9.53 16.57
N PRO A 37 15.64 -10.78 16.99
CA PRO A 37 14.37 -11.47 16.80
C PRO A 37 13.17 -10.75 17.43
N LYS A 38 13.40 -9.93 18.48
CA LYS A 38 12.32 -9.19 19.15
C LYS A 38 11.80 -8.02 18.32
N SER A 39 12.57 -7.57 17.32
CA SER A 39 12.12 -6.54 16.39
C SER A 39 10.94 -7.04 15.53
N ASN A 40 10.86 -8.34 15.23
CA ASN A 40 9.84 -8.89 14.33
C ASN A 40 8.40 -8.74 14.85
N ASP A 41 8.16 -8.98 16.15
CA ASP A 41 6.80 -8.95 16.72
C ASP A 41 6.19 -7.54 16.72
N LEU A 42 6.99 -6.54 17.10
CA LEU A 42 6.57 -5.13 17.07
C LEU A 42 6.27 -4.70 15.63
N ILE A 43 7.18 -5.04 14.72
CA ILE A 43 7.09 -4.69 13.31
C ILE A 43 5.90 -5.37 12.64
N LEU A 44 5.61 -6.62 12.99
CA LEU A 44 4.45 -7.34 12.48
C LEU A 44 3.14 -6.63 12.85
N SER A 45 3.02 -6.16 14.10
CA SER A 45 1.85 -5.40 14.54
C SER A 45 1.69 -4.08 13.78
N GLU A 46 2.80 -3.36 13.55
CA GLU A 46 2.79 -2.12 12.79
C GLU A 46 2.44 -2.35 11.32
N LEU A 47 3.06 -3.33 10.66
CA LEU A 47 2.75 -3.69 9.27
C LEU A 47 1.30 -4.15 9.10
N THR A 48 0.74 -4.88 10.07
CA THR A 48 -0.68 -5.26 10.06
C THR A 48 -1.60 -4.03 10.07
N THR A 49 -1.26 -3.03 10.88
CA THR A 49 -2.00 -1.76 10.94
C THR A 49 -1.88 -1.00 9.61
N ILE A 50 -0.67 -0.96 9.04
CA ILE A 50 -0.40 -0.31 7.76
C ILE A 50 -1.20 -0.98 6.63
N LEU A 51 -1.16 -2.31 6.53
CA LEU A 51 -1.92 -3.06 5.51
C LEU A 51 -3.43 -2.85 5.67
N SER A 52 -3.94 -2.79 6.90
CA SER A 52 -5.35 -2.46 7.12
C SER A 52 -5.70 -1.07 6.58
N GLY A 53 -4.83 -0.08 6.78
CA GLY A 53 -5.00 1.27 6.24
C GLY A 53 -4.91 1.33 4.71
N MET A 54 -3.98 0.57 4.11
CA MET A 54 -3.86 0.45 2.65
C MET A 54 -5.09 -0.26 2.04
N ARG A 55 -5.61 -1.31 2.69
CA ARG A 55 -6.85 -1.98 2.28
C ARG A 55 -8.03 -1.02 2.31
N GLN A 56 -8.19 -0.23 3.38
CA GLN A 56 -9.25 0.79 3.45
C GLN A 56 -9.15 1.82 2.31
N ALA A 57 -7.93 2.26 1.97
CA ALA A 57 -7.73 3.16 0.84
C ALA A 57 -8.14 2.49 -0.48
N LEU A 58 -7.74 1.24 -0.69
CA LEU A 58 -8.05 0.47 -1.89
C LEU A 58 -9.55 0.17 -2.04
N ASP A 59 -10.21 -0.26 -0.97
CA ASP A 59 -11.66 -0.50 -0.95
C ASP A 59 -12.41 0.80 -1.30
N ALA A 60 -11.95 1.93 -0.75
CA ALA A 60 -12.50 3.25 -1.05
C ALA A 60 -12.22 3.69 -2.51
N MET A 61 -11.16 3.22 -3.17
CA MET A 61 -10.94 3.44 -4.60
C MET A 61 -11.93 2.61 -5.44
N HIS A 62 -12.13 1.33 -5.08
CA HIS A 62 -13.09 0.43 -5.74
C HIS A 62 -14.52 0.96 -5.65
N GLU A 63 -14.98 1.35 -4.45
CA GLU A 63 -16.33 1.92 -4.24
C GLU A 63 -16.59 3.14 -5.13
N ARG A 64 -15.57 3.98 -5.35
CA ARG A 64 -15.67 5.14 -6.23
C ARG A 64 -15.76 4.75 -7.68
N PHE A 65 -14.91 3.82 -8.10
CA PHE A 65 -14.90 3.32 -9.46
C PHE A 65 -16.22 2.63 -9.85
N ASP A 66 -16.84 1.90 -8.92
CA ASP A 66 -18.17 1.32 -9.12
C ASP A 66 -19.25 2.39 -9.42
N GLY A 67 -19.03 3.63 -8.98
CA GLY A 67 -19.88 4.78 -9.28
C GLY A 67 -19.58 5.47 -10.62
N VAL A 68 -18.50 5.12 -11.31
CA VAL A 68 -18.10 5.74 -12.60
C VAL A 68 -18.86 5.08 -13.76
N PRO A 69 -19.60 5.86 -14.59
CA PRO A 69 -20.26 5.33 -15.77
C PRO A 69 -19.27 4.70 -16.77
N LYS A 70 -19.64 3.59 -17.41
CA LYS A 70 -18.75 2.88 -18.35
C LYS A 70 -18.45 3.67 -19.64
N ASP A 71 -19.29 4.63 -19.96
CA ASP A 71 -19.14 5.57 -21.08
C ASP A 71 -18.34 6.82 -20.71
N ASP A 72 -17.93 6.97 -19.44
CA ASP A 72 -17.02 8.03 -19.01
C ASP A 72 -15.64 7.81 -19.64
N ALA A 73 -15.07 8.89 -20.20
CA ALA A 73 -13.75 8.86 -20.83
C ALA A 73 -12.63 8.43 -19.85
N GLN A 74 -12.83 8.63 -18.55
CA GLN A 74 -11.90 8.26 -17.49
C GLN A 74 -12.09 6.84 -16.97
N PHE A 75 -13.17 6.13 -17.33
CA PHE A 75 -13.47 4.78 -16.82
C PHE A 75 -12.31 3.80 -17.03
N GLY A 76 -11.74 3.79 -18.24
CA GLY A 76 -10.60 2.93 -18.58
C GLY A 76 -9.35 3.23 -17.74
N LEU A 77 -9.10 4.50 -17.47
CA LEU A 77 -7.96 4.96 -16.67
C LEU A 77 -8.13 4.55 -15.21
N TYR A 78 -9.27 4.86 -14.59
CA TYR A 78 -9.57 4.45 -13.22
C TYR A 78 -9.42 2.94 -13.02
N ARG A 79 -9.95 2.14 -13.97
CA ARG A 79 -9.83 0.68 -13.93
C ARG A 79 -8.37 0.22 -13.92
N GLN A 80 -7.52 0.82 -14.76
CA GLN A 80 -6.11 0.48 -14.81
C GLN A 80 -5.39 0.89 -13.53
N CYS A 81 -5.64 2.10 -13.02
CA CYS A 81 -5.04 2.57 -11.77
C CYS A 81 -5.34 1.64 -10.60
N ILE A 82 -6.61 1.28 -10.42
CA ILE A 82 -7.04 0.38 -9.34
C ILE A 82 -6.38 -0.98 -9.47
N HIS A 83 -6.32 -1.53 -10.69
CA HIS A 83 -5.64 -2.81 -10.92
C HIS A 83 -4.16 -2.77 -10.53
N MET A 84 -3.48 -1.64 -10.75
CA MET A 84 -2.09 -1.47 -10.33
C MET A 84 -1.95 -1.39 -8.82
N PHE A 85 -2.87 -0.71 -8.11
CA PHE A 85 -2.88 -0.70 -6.65
C PHE A 85 -3.21 -2.06 -6.05
N ASP A 86 -4.10 -2.85 -6.66
CA ASP A 86 -4.35 -4.23 -6.26
C ASP A 86 -3.06 -5.07 -6.37
N GLN A 87 -2.33 -4.93 -7.47
CA GLN A 87 -1.04 -5.63 -7.66
C GLN A 87 0.01 -5.19 -6.64
N GLU A 88 0.13 -3.89 -6.40
CA GLU A 88 1.03 -3.36 -5.39
C GLU A 88 0.65 -3.88 -3.99
N PHE A 89 -0.65 -3.93 -3.67
CA PHE A 89 -1.14 -4.46 -2.40
C PHE A 89 -0.72 -5.90 -2.18
N MET A 90 -0.85 -6.76 -3.20
CA MET A 90 -0.44 -8.16 -3.13
C MET A 90 1.06 -8.31 -2.80
N VAL A 91 1.91 -7.44 -3.36
CA VAL A 91 3.34 -7.41 -3.01
C VAL A 91 3.54 -7.04 -1.54
N LYS A 92 2.79 -6.05 -1.03
CA LYS A 92 2.87 -5.65 0.39
C LYS A 92 2.39 -6.76 1.32
N GLU A 93 1.33 -7.50 0.97
CA GLU A 93 0.85 -8.67 1.71
C GLU A 93 1.88 -9.82 1.72
N SER A 94 2.58 -10.02 0.60
CA SER A 94 3.67 -11.01 0.52
C SER A 94 4.82 -10.66 1.47
N ILE A 95 5.22 -9.38 1.52
CA ILE A 95 6.26 -8.91 2.45
C ILE A 95 5.81 -9.08 3.91
N HIS A 96 4.57 -8.76 4.23
CA HIS A 96 4.00 -9.00 5.57
C HIS A 96 4.02 -10.48 5.95
N SER A 97 3.69 -11.36 5.01
CA SER A 97 3.71 -12.81 5.23
C SER A 97 5.12 -13.31 5.55
N ILE A 98 6.16 -12.80 4.87
CA ILE A 98 7.57 -13.10 5.19
C ILE A 98 7.89 -12.71 6.63
N VAL A 99 7.50 -11.50 7.05
CA VAL A 99 7.74 -11.03 8.42
C VAL A 99 7.01 -11.89 9.44
N LYS A 100 5.77 -12.28 9.15
CA LYS A 100 4.91 -13.08 10.03
C LYS A 100 5.43 -14.51 10.24
N GLU A 101 5.91 -15.16 9.20
CA GLU A 101 6.24 -16.59 9.23
C GLU A 101 7.66 -16.85 9.74
N SER A 102 8.64 -16.10 9.25
CA SER A 102 10.06 -16.39 9.51
C SER A 102 10.89 -15.15 9.84
N GLY A 103 10.38 -13.94 9.60
CA GLY A 103 11.21 -12.75 9.55
C GLY A 103 12.18 -12.78 8.36
N PHE A 104 13.05 -11.77 8.29
CA PHE A 104 14.11 -11.69 7.29
C PHE A 104 15.35 -12.45 7.74
N MET A 105 15.86 -13.34 6.89
CA MET A 105 17.04 -14.15 7.20
C MET A 105 18.37 -13.43 6.96
N SER A 106 18.33 -12.34 6.18
CA SER A 106 19.52 -11.58 5.82
C SER A 106 19.20 -10.11 5.54
N LYS A 107 20.21 -9.25 5.67
CA LYS A 107 20.11 -7.83 5.27
C LYS A 107 19.77 -7.67 3.79
N GLN A 108 20.25 -8.57 2.93
CA GLN A 108 19.95 -8.51 1.49
C GLN A 108 18.46 -8.73 1.21
N GLN A 109 17.85 -9.72 1.87
CA GLN A 109 16.41 -9.99 1.75
C GLN A 109 15.57 -8.81 2.26
N LEU A 110 15.97 -8.22 3.39
CA LEU A 110 15.34 -7.02 3.94
C LEU A 110 15.44 -5.84 2.95
N THR A 111 16.64 -5.53 2.45
CA THR A 111 16.85 -4.44 1.49
C THR A 111 16.01 -4.64 0.23
N GLY A 112 15.99 -5.86 -0.33
CA GLY A 112 15.17 -6.16 -1.50
C GLY A 112 13.68 -5.96 -1.23
N SER A 113 13.20 -6.35 -0.05
CA SER A 113 11.81 -6.18 0.36
C SER A 113 11.46 -4.71 0.58
N ILE A 114 12.36 -3.90 1.14
CA ILE A 114 12.20 -2.44 1.25
C ILE A 114 12.13 -1.81 -0.14
N SER A 115 12.96 -2.23 -1.10
CA SER A 115 12.92 -1.74 -2.47
C SER A 115 11.60 -2.08 -3.16
N LEU A 116 11.09 -3.31 -3.00
CA LEU A 116 9.77 -3.71 -3.50
C LEU A 116 8.63 -2.98 -2.80
N TRP A 117 8.75 -2.71 -1.50
CA TRP A 117 7.79 -1.91 -0.77
C TRP A 117 7.77 -0.47 -1.28
N LYS A 118 8.92 0.14 -1.54
CA LYS A 118 9.00 1.51 -2.06
C LYS A 118 8.66 1.61 -3.55
N ALA A 119 8.62 0.50 -4.29
CA ALA A 119 8.13 0.50 -5.65
C ALA A 119 6.64 0.87 -5.62
N GLU A 120 6.35 2.05 -6.14
CA GLU A 120 5.00 2.54 -6.33
C GLU A 120 4.39 1.90 -7.58
N ALA A 121 3.08 1.73 -7.60
CA ALA A 121 2.35 1.55 -8.84
C ALA A 121 2.81 2.61 -9.85
N TYR A 122 3.40 2.20 -10.97
CA TYR A 122 3.78 3.09 -12.06
C TYR A 122 2.54 3.72 -12.71
N LEU A 123 2.03 4.79 -12.12
CA LEU A 123 1.03 5.64 -12.73
C LEU A 123 1.78 6.67 -13.58
N ASP A 124 1.50 6.69 -14.88
CA ASP A 124 2.00 7.74 -15.76
C ASP A 124 1.57 9.10 -15.18
N GLU A 125 2.47 10.10 -15.17
CA GLU A 125 2.16 11.45 -14.68
C GLU A 125 0.95 12.03 -15.39
N ASP A 126 0.73 11.66 -16.66
CA ASP A 126 -0.43 12.10 -17.43
C ASP A 126 -1.73 11.41 -17.01
N VAL A 127 -1.66 10.24 -16.38
CA VAL A 127 -2.80 9.58 -15.72
C VAL A 127 -3.13 10.30 -14.41
N ILE A 128 -2.11 10.67 -13.62
CA ILE A 128 -2.30 11.43 -12.37
C ILE A 128 -2.91 12.82 -12.66
N LYS A 129 -2.48 13.50 -13.72
CA LYS A 129 -3.06 14.80 -14.14
C LYS A 129 -4.51 14.70 -14.60
N GLN A 130 -4.94 13.55 -15.12
CA GLN A 130 -6.32 13.32 -15.56
C GLN A 130 -7.25 12.88 -14.41
N LEU A 131 -6.68 12.45 -13.28
CA LEU A 131 -7.43 12.10 -12.06
C LEU A 131 -7.69 13.31 -11.14
N HIS A 132 -7.11 14.48 -11.44
CA HIS A 132 -7.39 15.78 -10.81
C HIS A 132 -8.44 16.56 -11.61
#